data_AF-A0A0G4NLX7-F1
#
_entry.id   AF-A0A0G4NLX7-F1
#
_cell.length_a   1.000
_cell.length_b   1.000
_cell.length_c   1.000
_cell.angle_alpha   90.00
_cell.angle_beta   90.00
_cell.angle_gamma   90.00
#
_symmetry.space_group_name_H-M   'P 1'
#
loop_
_entity.id
_entity.type
_entity.pdbx_description
1 polymer ?
#
loop_
_entity_poly.entity_id
_entity_poly.type
_entity_poly.pdbx_seq_one_letter_code
_entity_poly.pdbx_strand_id
1 'polypeptide(L)'
;MTEKSDMKDLRRTDSGMQRQFAAIIHDAQKMYAESSDQDLSDYMNPPMTSVEDMLAVIARQNKQFESFRAKRQRIFSALSAALMPIEVVGESLAGAASEVFAPSQNIFAAVMYLVNAAKDVSACYDSIIELFEKMQDFTSRLRFYVSQHLSPELRDKLVTILVTVFEIFVLATAEVRRGRLKAYFKLDPWIVKLEELQAQQSKHQNRNVPLHMAGFDVNEASIFLVLFYRFRDRPDEARELAASLVADHLDILEDDEPQNDEIGIRNLQRTLIAAGDLGDARALWQSTRTPVNPATVSSNLMTERRVRSPRLGVSPKRGRASELSLGKVFSPTGNFTPGLSCDYCLRRFDSKEEYVVCVYCIDTLFCLPCLENVIKQRSFSPGHTSACGPNHSFMNVPPLLKELLPGEIMVDGQLQRFSDWKKALRQTFRSARARRSEGSPRGLGIL
;
A
#
# COMPACT_ATOMS: atom_id res chain seq x y z
N MET A 1 -35.11 7.91 10.88
CA MET A 1 -34.06 8.03 11.93
C MET A 1 -32.69 7.48 11.49
N THR A 2 -32.57 6.84 10.34
CA THR A 2 -31.34 6.22 9.81
C THR A 2 -30.39 7.21 9.13
N GLU A 3 -30.91 8.16 8.37
CA GLU A 3 -30.10 9.16 7.63
C GLU A 3 -29.23 10.08 8.52
N LYS A 4 -29.69 10.37 9.73
CA LYS A 4 -28.92 11.15 10.72
C LYS A 4 -27.83 10.34 11.42
N SER A 5 -27.88 9.01 11.40
CA SER A 5 -26.87 8.14 12.02
C SER A 5 -25.70 7.95 11.06
N ASP A 6 -25.98 7.63 9.80
CA ASP A 6 -24.96 7.42 8.77
C ASP A 6 -24.14 8.70 8.53
N MET A 7 -24.81 9.87 8.48
CA MET A 7 -24.13 11.16 8.35
C MET A 7 -23.31 11.54 9.60
N LYS A 8 -23.60 10.94 10.76
CA LYS A 8 -22.86 11.19 12.01
C LYS A 8 -21.61 10.32 12.10
N ASP A 9 -21.66 9.09 11.60
CA ASP A 9 -20.50 8.19 11.52
C ASP A 9 -19.51 8.64 10.45
N LEU A 10 -20.00 9.09 9.29
CA LEU A 10 -19.20 9.73 8.23
C LEU A 10 -18.48 11.00 8.68
N ARG A 11 -19.13 11.85 9.47
CA ARG A 11 -18.49 13.03 10.08
C ARG A 11 -17.45 12.65 11.15
N ARG A 12 -17.61 11.47 11.77
CA ARG A 12 -16.74 11.01 12.86
C ARG A 12 -15.42 10.43 12.30
N THR A 13 -15.46 9.73 11.17
CA THR A 13 -14.25 9.28 10.43
C THR A 13 -13.47 10.45 9.84
N ASP A 14 -14.13 11.42 9.22
CA ASP A 14 -13.52 12.66 8.69
C ASP A 14 -12.75 13.41 9.81
N SER A 15 -13.37 13.56 10.99
CA SER A 15 -12.72 14.16 12.16
C SER A 15 -11.53 13.34 12.73
N GLY A 16 -11.48 12.04 12.48
CA GLY A 16 -10.39 11.16 12.91
C GLY A 16 -9.13 11.37 12.06
N MET A 17 -9.29 11.37 10.75
CA MET A 17 -8.19 11.59 9.79
C MET A 17 -7.66 13.03 9.83
N GLN A 18 -8.53 14.02 9.99
CA GLN A 18 -8.10 15.41 10.18
C GLN A 18 -7.24 15.58 11.43
N ARG A 19 -7.59 14.89 12.54
CA ARG A 19 -6.76 14.89 13.76
C ARG A 19 -5.43 14.17 13.56
N GLN A 20 -5.41 13.07 12.81
CA GLN A 20 -4.17 12.36 12.48
C GLN A 20 -3.26 13.24 11.61
N PHE A 21 -3.81 13.90 10.60
CA PHE A 21 -3.05 14.84 9.77
C PHE A 21 -2.50 15.99 10.61
N ALA A 22 -3.32 16.61 11.47
CA ALA A 22 -2.87 17.66 12.37
C ALA A 22 -1.77 17.20 13.34
N ALA A 23 -1.84 15.97 13.86
CA ALA A 23 -0.80 15.39 14.70
C ALA A 23 0.52 15.19 13.93
N ILE A 24 0.45 14.73 12.68
CA ILE A 24 1.62 14.55 11.82
C ILE A 24 2.26 15.88 11.45
N ILE A 25 1.45 16.92 11.16
CA ILE A 25 1.95 18.29 10.98
C ILE A 25 2.66 18.77 12.24
N HIS A 26 2.04 18.58 13.41
CA HIS A 26 2.62 18.98 14.69
C HIS A 26 3.96 18.24 14.98
N ASP A 27 4.03 16.95 14.72
CA ASP A 27 5.26 16.17 14.90
C ASP A 27 6.36 16.60 13.91
N ALA A 28 5.99 16.92 12.67
CA ALA A 28 6.90 17.49 11.69
C ALA A 28 7.42 18.88 12.10
N GLN A 29 6.54 19.76 12.60
CA GLN A 29 6.91 21.07 13.16
C GLN A 29 7.86 20.92 14.36
N LYS A 30 7.62 19.93 15.24
CA LYS A 30 8.49 19.66 16.37
C LYS A 30 9.87 19.17 15.95
N MET A 31 9.95 18.17 15.06
CA MET A 31 11.23 17.70 14.51
C MET A 31 12.01 18.82 13.79
N TYR A 32 11.28 19.76 13.20
CA TYR A 32 11.84 20.94 12.55
C TYR A 32 12.46 21.91 13.56
N ALA A 33 11.71 22.30 14.60
CA ALA A 33 12.18 23.21 15.65
C ALA A 33 13.40 22.64 16.42
N GLU A 34 13.50 21.32 16.55
CA GLU A 34 14.66 20.66 17.18
C GLU A 34 15.92 20.67 16.29
N SER A 35 15.78 20.88 14.98
CA SER A 35 16.88 20.73 14.01
C SER A 35 17.24 22.00 13.24
N SER A 36 16.49 23.10 13.40
CA SER A 36 16.63 24.36 12.67
C SER A 36 16.21 25.57 13.52
N ASP A 37 16.87 26.72 13.37
CA ASP A 37 16.49 27.99 14.01
C ASP A 37 15.27 28.69 13.34
N GLN A 38 14.49 27.94 12.56
CA GLN A 38 13.32 28.46 11.85
C GLN A 38 12.08 27.70 12.35
N ASP A 39 10.87 28.06 11.93
CA ASP A 39 9.66 27.21 12.01
C ASP A 39 9.22 26.68 10.62
N LEU A 40 8.61 25.49 10.52
CA LEU A 40 8.07 24.97 9.25
C LEU A 40 6.97 25.91 8.71
N SER A 41 6.25 26.56 9.63
CA SER A 41 5.27 27.60 9.34
C SER A 41 5.89 28.87 8.72
N ASP A 42 7.20 29.10 8.85
CA ASP A 42 7.88 30.20 8.15
C ASP A 42 7.78 30.01 6.62
N TYR A 43 7.73 28.77 6.14
CA TYR A 43 7.54 28.46 4.71
C TYR A 43 6.09 28.61 4.25
N MET A 44 5.15 28.81 5.16
CA MET A 44 3.75 29.14 4.82
C MET A 44 3.57 30.65 4.59
N ASN A 45 4.64 31.44 4.70
CA ASN A 45 4.64 32.89 4.47
C ASN A 45 5.68 33.30 3.39
N PRO A 46 5.26 33.82 2.23
CA PRO A 46 3.88 34.08 1.83
C PRO A 46 3.09 32.77 1.58
N PRO A 47 1.75 32.79 1.69
CA PRO A 47 0.92 31.64 1.37
C PRO A 47 1.19 31.15 -0.05
N MET A 48 1.46 29.86 -0.21
CA MET A 48 1.61 29.22 -1.52
C MET A 48 0.34 28.45 -1.81
N THR A 49 -0.46 28.93 -2.76
CA THR A 49 -1.73 28.30 -3.13
C THR A 49 -1.58 27.34 -4.30
N SER A 50 -0.53 27.49 -5.10
CA SER A 50 -0.26 26.69 -6.28
C SER A 50 1.19 26.19 -6.32
N VAL A 51 1.43 25.18 -7.16
CA VAL A 51 2.79 24.75 -7.52
C VAL A 51 3.58 25.90 -8.15
N GLU A 52 2.93 26.77 -8.92
CA GLU A 52 3.59 27.93 -9.53
C GLU A 52 4.13 28.90 -8.46
N ASP A 53 3.31 29.20 -7.44
CA ASP A 53 3.73 30.02 -6.29
C ASP A 53 4.96 29.42 -5.60
N MET A 54 4.89 28.12 -5.31
CA MET A 54 5.99 27.38 -4.68
C MET A 54 7.27 27.46 -5.51
N LEU A 55 7.21 27.18 -6.81
CA LEU A 55 8.37 27.26 -7.71
C LEU A 55 8.97 28.66 -7.78
N ALA A 56 8.14 29.71 -7.77
CA ALA A 56 8.60 31.09 -7.73
C ALA A 56 9.38 31.39 -6.44
N VAL A 57 8.89 30.91 -5.29
CA VAL A 57 9.58 31.06 -4.00
C VAL A 57 10.90 30.28 -3.98
N ILE A 58 10.92 29.02 -4.45
CA ILE A 58 12.15 28.20 -4.57
C ILE A 58 13.19 28.94 -5.42
N ALA A 59 12.78 29.44 -6.59
CA ALA A 59 13.67 30.17 -7.50
C ALA A 59 14.29 31.38 -6.80
N ARG A 60 13.48 32.16 -6.08
CA ARG A 60 13.93 33.38 -5.39
C ARG A 60 14.93 33.07 -4.28
N GLN A 61 14.68 32.04 -3.47
CA GLN A 61 15.52 31.69 -2.33
C GLN A 61 16.83 31.01 -2.75
N ASN A 62 16.83 30.29 -3.87
CA ASN A 62 17.99 29.51 -4.32
C ASN A 62 18.74 30.15 -5.50
N LYS A 63 18.37 31.35 -5.97
CA LYS A 63 18.98 32.00 -7.15
C LYS A 63 20.49 32.20 -7.07
N GLN A 64 21.03 32.31 -5.86
CA GLN A 64 22.46 32.54 -5.62
C GLN A 64 23.30 31.25 -5.71
N PHE A 65 22.65 30.08 -5.65
CA PHE A 65 23.30 28.77 -5.61
C PHE A 65 23.58 28.25 -7.02
N GLU A 66 24.84 27.91 -7.31
CA GLU A 66 25.28 27.55 -8.66
C GLU A 66 24.74 26.20 -9.11
N SER A 67 24.83 25.19 -8.24
CA SER A 67 24.31 23.84 -8.52
C SER A 67 22.80 23.86 -8.72
N PHE A 68 22.10 24.69 -7.95
CA PHE A 68 20.67 24.91 -8.14
C PHE A 68 20.38 25.52 -9.52
N ARG A 69 21.05 26.61 -9.89
CA ARG A 69 20.85 27.25 -11.21
C ARG A 69 21.10 26.28 -12.36
N ALA A 70 22.15 25.46 -12.27
CA ALA A 70 22.48 24.46 -13.28
C ALA A 70 21.38 23.39 -13.45
N LYS A 71 20.67 23.04 -12.37
CA LYS A 71 19.64 21.99 -12.36
C LYS A 71 18.20 22.49 -12.29
N ARG A 72 18.00 23.81 -12.20
CA ARG A 72 16.70 24.45 -11.95
C ARG A 72 15.59 23.89 -12.83
N GLN A 73 15.85 23.75 -14.13
CA GLN A 73 14.84 23.23 -15.06
C GLN A 73 14.42 21.81 -14.71
N ARG A 74 15.37 20.91 -14.44
CA ARG A 74 15.07 19.51 -14.08
C ARG A 74 14.36 19.41 -12.74
N ILE A 75 14.81 20.17 -11.74
CA ILE A 75 14.13 20.26 -10.44
C ILE A 75 12.69 20.71 -10.64
N PHE A 76 12.47 21.77 -11.44
CA PHE A 76 11.15 22.35 -11.64
C PHE A 76 10.24 21.40 -12.41
N SER A 77 10.75 20.72 -13.44
CA SER A 77 10.01 19.69 -14.17
C SER A 77 9.57 18.55 -13.24
N ALA A 78 10.46 18.01 -12.42
CA ALA A 78 10.13 16.92 -11.50
C ALA A 78 9.13 17.36 -10.42
N LEU A 79 9.35 18.52 -9.81
CA LEU A 79 8.43 19.11 -8.83
C LEU A 79 7.03 19.33 -9.42
N SER A 80 6.93 19.97 -10.59
CA SER A 80 5.65 20.20 -11.25
C SER A 80 4.94 18.90 -11.55
N ALA A 81 5.63 17.94 -12.16
CA ALA A 81 5.02 16.69 -12.57
C ALA A 81 4.43 15.92 -11.39
N ALA A 82 5.11 15.91 -10.24
CA ALA A 82 4.67 15.23 -9.05
C ALA A 82 3.61 16.00 -8.24
N LEU A 83 3.70 17.33 -8.17
CA LEU A 83 2.89 18.12 -7.22
C LEU A 83 1.63 18.75 -7.83
N MET A 84 1.57 18.99 -9.14
CA MET A 84 0.34 19.53 -9.73
C MET A 84 -0.88 18.58 -9.58
N PRO A 85 -0.73 17.24 -9.61
CA PRO A 85 -1.84 16.34 -9.25
C PRO A 85 -2.31 16.50 -7.79
N ILE A 86 -1.37 16.76 -6.88
CA ILE A 86 -1.65 16.97 -5.44
C ILE A 86 -2.38 18.29 -5.23
N GLU A 87 -2.01 19.33 -5.96
CA GLU A 87 -2.69 20.63 -5.97
C GLU A 87 -4.18 20.46 -6.27
N VAL A 88 -4.51 19.83 -7.40
CA VAL A 88 -5.91 19.60 -7.82
C VAL A 88 -6.69 18.76 -6.81
N VAL A 89 -6.05 17.77 -6.19
CA VAL A 89 -6.69 16.95 -5.15
C VAL A 89 -6.93 17.77 -3.87
N GLY A 90 -5.97 18.60 -3.47
CA GLY A 90 -6.08 19.51 -2.34
C GLY A 90 -7.27 20.47 -2.51
N GLU A 91 -7.43 21.07 -3.69
CA GLU A 91 -8.58 21.93 -4.02
C GLU A 91 -9.91 21.18 -3.95
N SER A 92 -9.95 19.97 -4.50
CA SER A 92 -11.15 19.13 -4.53
C SER A 92 -11.57 18.66 -3.13
N LEU A 93 -10.60 18.44 -2.24
CA LEU A 93 -10.85 18.06 -0.86
C LEU A 93 -11.27 19.25 0.01
N ALA A 94 -10.82 20.47 -0.29
CA ALA A 94 -11.13 21.66 0.51
C ALA A 94 -12.64 21.97 0.58
N GLY A 95 -13.40 21.72 -0.49
CA GLY A 95 -14.86 21.94 -0.51
C GLY A 95 -15.29 23.37 -0.14
N ALA A 96 -16.58 23.60 0.11
CA ALA A 96 -17.12 24.90 0.56
C ALA A 96 -16.92 25.17 2.07
N ALA A 97 -16.14 24.33 2.76
CA ALA A 97 -15.83 24.52 4.17
C ALA A 97 -14.65 25.50 4.28
N SER A 98 -14.83 26.59 5.02
CA SER A 98 -13.79 27.60 5.28
C SER A 98 -12.73 27.11 6.27
N GLU A 99 -12.15 25.93 6.04
CA GLU A 99 -10.97 25.53 6.78
C GLU A 99 -9.77 26.22 6.16
N VAL A 100 -9.12 27.06 6.96
CA VAL A 100 -8.17 28.12 6.56
C VAL A 100 -6.87 27.59 5.91
N PHE A 101 -6.72 26.27 5.69
CA PHE A 101 -5.48 25.68 5.16
C PHE A 101 -5.77 24.46 4.27
N ALA A 102 -5.56 24.60 2.96
CA ALA A 102 -5.69 23.47 2.04
C ALA A 102 -4.54 22.46 2.28
N PRO A 103 -4.80 21.14 2.36
CA PRO A 103 -3.78 20.11 2.60
C PRO A 103 -2.55 20.16 1.66
N SER A 104 -2.73 20.67 0.44
CA SER A 104 -1.66 20.90 -0.53
C SER A 104 -0.63 21.94 -0.08
N GLN A 105 -1.03 22.98 0.67
CA GLN A 105 -0.12 24.03 1.12
C GLN A 105 0.94 23.50 2.08
N ASN A 106 0.54 22.61 3.00
CA ASN A 106 1.48 21.96 3.93
C ASN A 106 2.51 21.12 3.17
N ILE A 107 2.09 20.44 2.11
CA ILE A 107 3.00 19.70 1.24
C ILE A 107 3.96 20.66 0.55
N PHE A 108 3.49 21.78 0.01
CA PHE A 108 4.37 22.78 -0.60
C PHE A 108 5.41 23.35 0.38
N ALA A 109 5.02 23.62 1.63
CA ALA A 109 5.97 24.04 2.67
C ALA A 109 7.01 22.95 2.99
N ALA A 110 6.62 21.68 3.06
CA ALA A 110 7.57 20.58 3.24
C ALA A 110 8.55 20.45 2.07
N VAL A 111 8.09 20.68 0.84
CA VAL A 111 8.94 20.67 -0.36
C VAL A 111 9.89 21.87 -0.40
N MET A 112 9.41 23.07 -0.09
CA MET A 112 10.25 24.26 0.09
C MET A 112 11.40 23.97 1.05
N TYR A 113 11.06 23.34 2.18
CA TYR A 113 12.04 22.99 3.18
C TYR A 113 13.08 21.99 2.65
N LEU A 114 12.64 20.92 1.99
CA LEU A 114 13.52 19.93 1.38
C LEU A 114 14.53 20.54 0.41
N VAL A 115 14.05 21.40 -0.50
CA VAL A 115 14.90 22.01 -1.53
C VAL A 115 15.89 23.00 -0.92
N ASN A 116 15.48 23.76 0.10
CA ASN A 116 16.38 24.67 0.81
C ASN A 116 17.42 23.94 1.66
N ALA A 117 17.07 22.80 2.24
CA ALA A 117 17.99 21.99 3.02
C ALA A 117 19.17 21.46 2.18
N ALA A 118 19.02 21.36 0.86
CA ALA A 118 20.09 20.96 -0.05
C ALA A 118 21.26 21.96 -0.09
N LYS A 119 21.05 23.24 0.25
CA LYS A 119 22.09 24.29 0.42
C LYS A 119 23.23 24.26 -0.63
N ASP A 120 22.88 24.26 -1.91
CA ASP A 120 23.84 24.23 -3.05
C ASP A 120 24.64 22.93 -3.26
N VAL A 121 24.27 21.85 -2.58
CA VAL A 121 24.92 20.55 -2.76
C VAL A 121 24.33 19.85 -4.00
N SER A 122 25.10 19.80 -5.09
CA SER A 122 24.68 19.22 -6.37
C SER A 122 24.07 17.81 -6.26
N ALA A 123 24.66 16.92 -5.46
CA ALA A 123 24.16 15.56 -5.26
C ALA A 123 22.81 15.50 -4.50
N CYS A 124 22.54 16.47 -3.60
CA CYS A 124 21.22 16.61 -2.98
C CYS A 124 20.15 16.87 -4.05
N TYR A 125 20.43 17.78 -4.98
CA TYR A 125 19.45 18.11 -6.02
C TYR A 125 19.18 16.93 -6.95
N ASP A 126 20.19 16.11 -7.29
CA ASP A 126 19.94 14.86 -8.04
C ASP A 126 19.03 13.91 -7.26
N SER A 127 19.26 13.78 -5.96
CA SER A 127 18.47 12.92 -5.08
C SER A 127 17.02 13.40 -4.96
N ILE A 128 16.83 14.72 -4.87
CA ILE A 128 15.52 15.37 -4.84
C ILE A 128 14.81 15.13 -6.17
N ILE A 129 15.47 15.36 -7.32
CA ILE A 129 14.91 15.09 -8.64
C ILE A 129 14.42 13.64 -8.73
N GLU A 130 15.25 12.67 -8.36
CA GLU A 130 14.88 11.26 -8.41
C GLU A 130 13.70 10.90 -7.49
N LEU A 131 13.64 11.49 -6.28
CA LEU A 131 12.50 11.31 -5.38
C LEU A 131 11.19 11.80 -6.05
N PHE A 132 11.21 13.00 -6.62
CA PHE A 132 10.02 13.57 -7.26
C PHE A 132 9.62 12.83 -8.55
N GLU A 133 10.60 12.37 -9.35
CA GLU A 133 10.34 11.50 -10.51
C GLU A 133 9.65 10.19 -10.09
N LYS A 134 10.04 9.57 -8.96
CA LYS A 134 9.35 8.38 -8.42
C LYS A 134 7.95 8.71 -7.89
N MET A 135 7.78 9.87 -7.28
CA MET A 135 6.47 10.28 -6.74
C MET A 135 5.46 10.62 -7.84
N GLN A 136 5.90 11.18 -8.96
CA GLN A 136 5.06 11.46 -10.13
C GLN A 136 4.27 10.23 -10.60
N ASP A 137 4.90 9.05 -10.61
CA ASP A 137 4.26 7.79 -11.04
C ASP A 137 3.08 7.41 -10.15
N PHE A 138 3.06 7.86 -8.90
CA PHE A 138 1.95 7.66 -7.99
C PHE A 138 0.94 8.82 -8.05
N THR A 139 1.42 10.06 -7.95
CA THR A 139 0.54 11.23 -7.78
C THR A 139 -0.30 11.53 -9.01
N SER A 140 0.16 11.18 -10.21
CA SER A 140 -0.60 11.40 -11.45
C SER A 140 -1.96 10.68 -11.48
N ARG A 141 -2.11 9.53 -10.79
CA ARG A 141 -3.40 8.82 -10.65
C ARG A 141 -4.42 9.60 -9.82
N LEU A 142 -3.98 10.50 -8.93
CA LEU A 142 -4.86 11.23 -8.02
C LEU A 142 -5.83 12.16 -8.75
N ARG A 143 -5.44 12.71 -9.91
CA ARG A 143 -6.32 13.53 -10.76
C ARG A 143 -7.56 12.78 -11.23
N PHE A 144 -7.44 11.46 -11.43
CA PHE A 144 -8.57 10.63 -11.87
C PHE A 144 -9.56 10.40 -10.75
N TYR A 145 -9.08 10.21 -9.53
CA TYR A 145 -9.94 10.01 -8.37
C TYR A 145 -10.86 11.21 -8.09
N VAL A 146 -10.37 12.42 -8.34
CA VAL A 146 -11.14 13.66 -8.14
C VAL A 146 -11.94 14.10 -9.37
N SER A 147 -11.79 13.42 -10.51
CA SER A 147 -12.58 13.66 -11.73
C SER A 147 -14.02 13.12 -11.66
N GLN A 148 -14.33 12.39 -10.59
CA GLN A 148 -15.64 11.78 -10.30
C GLN A 148 -16.19 12.36 -8.99
N HIS A 149 -17.49 12.19 -8.73
CA HIS A 149 -18.05 12.56 -7.42
C HIS A 149 -17.36 11.76 -6.31
N LEU A 150 -16.63 12.45 -5.44
CA LEU A 150 -15.87 11.83 -4.35
C LEU A 150 -16.83 11.24 -3.32
N SER A 151 -16.89 9.91 -3.25
CA SER A 151 -17.52 9.26 -2.10
C SER A 151 -16.70 9.59 -0.83
N PRO A 152 -17.34 9.59 0.35
CA PRO A 152 -16.61 9.84 1.59
C PRO A 152 -15.44 8.88 1.83
N GLU A 153 -15.57 7.61 1.45
CA GLU A 153 -14.51 6.62 1.58
C GLU A 153 -13.32 6.92 0.66
N LEU A 154 -13.59 7.41 -0.54
CA LEU A 154 -12.54 7.86 -1.47
C LEU A 154 -11.85 9.13 -0.95
N ARG A 155 -12.62 10.07 -0.38
CA ARG A 155 -12.08 11.26 0.29
C ARG A 155 -11.12 10.89 1.43
N ASP A 156 -11.50 9.95 2.29
CA ASP A 156 -10.68 9.45 3.39
C ASP A 156 -9.36 8.83 2.91
N LYS A 157 -9.42 8.02 1.84
CA LYS A 157 -8.21 7.47 1.21
C LYS A 157 -7.31 8.54 0.60
N LEU A 158 -7.88 9.56 -0.04
CA LEU A 158 -7.11 10.67 -0.59
C LEU A 158 -6.41 11.49 0.50
N VAL A 159 -7.07 11.74 1.64
CA VAL A 159 -6.44 12.41 2.78
C VAL A 159 -5.27 11.59 3.32
N THR A 160 -5.44 10.28 3.50
CA THR A 160 -4.37 9.36 3.94
C THR A 160 -3.17 9.38 3.00
N ILE A 161 -3.41 9.47 1.69
CA ILE A 161 -2.37 9.61 0.67
C ILE A 161 -1.60 10.92 0.86
N LEU A 162 -2.29 12.05 1.02
CA LEU A 162 -1.65 13.36 1.20
C LEU A 162 -0.80 13.41 2.47
N VAL A 163 -1.29 12.79 3.54
CA VAL A 163 -0.55 12.60 4.80
C VAL A 163 0.76 11.84 4.54
N THR A 164 0.69 10.70 3.86
CA THR A 164 1.86 9.85 3.57
C THR A 164 2.88 10.59 2.72
N VAL A 165 2.43 11.36 1.73
CA VAL A 165 3.27 12.20 0.87
C VAL A 165 3.99 13.27 1.68
N PHE A 166 3.29 13.93 2.60
CA PHE A 166 3.87 14.93 3.49
C PHE A 166 4.99 14.33 4.36
N GLU A 167 4.74 13.18 4.98
CA GLU A 167 5.74 12.47 5.80
C GLU A 167 7.01 12.12 5.00
N ILE A 168 6.86 11.66 3.75
CA ILE A 168 8.00 11.36 2.87
C ILE A 168 8.91 12.58 2.73
N PHE A 169 8.36 13.78 2.51
CA PHE A 169 9.16 15.00 2.33
C PHE A 169 9.83 15.46 3.62
N VAL A 170 9.13 15.37 4.76
CA VAL A 170 9.72 15.70 6.07
C VAL A 170 10.90 14.79 6.37
N LEU A 171 10.73 13.48 6.17
CA LEU A 171 11.79 12.50 6.37
C LEU A 171 12.94 12.65 5.37
N ALA A 172 12.65 12.98 4.10
CA ALA A 172 13.67 13.29 3.11
C ALA A 172 14.54 14.46 3.56
N THR A 173 13.91 15.49 4.10
CA THR A 173 14.60 16.70 4.53
C THR A 173 15.52 16.46 5.71
N ALA A 174 15.05 15.68 6.70
CA ALA A 174 15.84 15.30 7.86
C ALA A 174 17.16 14.59 7.45
N GLU A 175 17.09 13.71 6.45
CA GLU A 175 18.27 12.99 5.97
C GLU A 175 19.23 13.87 5.15
N VAL A 176 18.71 14.80 4.34
CA VAL A 176 19.53 15.80 3.65
C VAL A 176 20.32 16.64 4.67
N ARG A 177 19.67 17.11 5.75
CA ARG A 177 20.33 17.93 6.79
C ARG A 177 21.38 17.18 7.58
N ARG A 178 21.21 15.87 7.78
CA ARG A 178 22.19 15.01 8.47
C ARG A 178 23.43 14.71 7.61
N GLY A 179 23.50 15.21 6.37
CA GLY A 179 24.64 15.01 5.47
C GLY A 179 24.76 13.57 4.94
N ARG A 180 23.73 12.74 5.12
CA ARG A 180 23.75 11.32 4.77
C ARG A 180 23.18 11.05 3.39
N LEU A 181 23.54 11.85 2.39
CA LEU A 181 23.04 11.72 1.02
C LEU A 181 23.32 10.35 0.39
N LYS A 182 24.40 9.68 0.82
CA LYS A 182 24.69 8.29 0.42
C LYS A 182 23.79 7.23 1.05
N ALA A 183 23.03 7.59 2.10
CA ALA A 183 22.11 6.68 2.77
C ALA A 183 20.77 6.61 2.03
N TYR A 184 20.32 7.69 1.38
CA TYR A 184 19.06 7.70 0.63
C TYR A 184 19.01 6.68 -0.54
N PHE A 185 20.18 6.26 -1.01
CA PHE A 185 20.34 5.27 -2.10
C PHE A 185 20.97 3.95 -1.66
N LYS A 186 21.04 3.70 -0.36
CA LYS A 186 21.03 2.34 0.14
C LYS A 186 19.59 2.04 0.54
N LEU A 187 19.08 0.85 0.24
CA LEU A 187 17.78 0.41 0.76
C LEU A 187 17.79 0.29 2.30
N ASP A 188 18.97 0.45 2.93
CA ASP A 188 19.19 0.27 4.35
C ASP A 188 18.44 1.31 5.24
N PRO A 189 18.33 2.62 4.94
CA PRO A 189 17.50 3.52 5.75
C PRO A 189 16.01 3.32 5.55
N TRP A 190 15.57 2.81 4.38
CA TRP A 190 14.18 2.39 4.20
C TRP A 190 13.87 1.14 5.01
N ILE A 191 14.81 0.21 5.06
CA ILE A 191 14.74 -0.94 5.97
C ILE A 191 14.66 -0.47 7.41
N VAL A 192 15.52 0.46 7.86
CA VAL A 192 15.47 1.00 9.23
C VAL A 192 14.12 1.68 9.52
N LYS A 193 13.61 2.51 8.60
CA LYS A 193 12.28 3.13 8.76
C LYS A 193 11.16 2.10 8.79
N LEU A 194 11.24 1.06 7.97
CA LEU A 194 10.27 -0.03 7.97
C LEU A 194 10.38 -0.88 9.24
N GLU A 195 11.59 -1.10 9.78
CA GLU A 195 11.85 -1.75 11.07
C GLU A 195 11.27 -0.90 12.22
N GLU A 196 11.43 0.43 12.18
CA GLU A 196 10.82 1.37 13.12
C GLU A 196 9.29 1.34 13.03
N LEU A 197 8.73 1.40 11.82
CA LEU A 197 7.29 1.31 11.60
C LEU A 197 6.74 -0.06 12.03
N GLN A 198 7.47 -1.14 11.73
CA GLN A 198 7.15 -2.48 12.20
C GLN A 198 7.10 -2.48 13.73
N ALA A 199 8.13 -1.94 14.40
CA ALA A 199 8.19 -1.91 15.86
C ALA A 199 7.04 -1.07 16.47
N GLN A 200 6.70 0.06 15.86
CA GLN A 200 5.56 0.90 16.25
C GLN A 200 4.24 0.14 16.09
N GLN A 201 4.01 -0.45 14.92
CA GLN A 201 2.81 -1.26 14.68
C GLN A 201 2.75 -2.42 15.67
N SER A 202 3.83 -3.16 15.88
CA SER A 202 3.88 -4.26 16.87
C SER A 202 3.65 -3.82 18.32
N LYS A 203 4.00 -2.58 18.69
CA LYS A 203 3.70 -2.02 20.02
C LYS A 203 2.22 -1.72 20.21
N HIS A 204 1.55 -1.29 19.15
CA HIS A 204 0.11 -0.98 19.15
C HIS A 204 -0.77 -2.15 18.69
N GLN A 205 -0.15 -3.20 18.16
CA GLN A 205 -0.78 -4.45 17.76
C GLN A 205 -1.32 -5.13 19.02
N ASN A 206 -2.64 -5.21 19.11
CA ASN A 206 -3.32 -5.84 20.22
C ASN A 206 -3.34 -7.36 20.00
N ARG A 207 -2.24 -8.03 20.34
CA ARG A 207 -2.10 -9.50 20.23
C ARG A 207 -3.08 -10.31 21.09
N ASN A 208 -3.84 -9.65 21.96
CA ASN A 208 -4.88 -10.24 22.80
C ASN A 208 -6.28 -9.86 22.32
N VAL A 209 -6.46 -9.55 21.03
CA VAL A 209 -7.81 -9.45 20.45
C VAL A 209 -8.44 -10.84 20.36
N PRO A 210 -9.77 -10.94 20.56
CA PRO A 210 -10.50 -12.15 20.20
C PRO A 210 -10.19 -12.57 18.76
N LEU A 211 -10.10 -13.89 18.51
CA LEU A 211 -9.66 -14.43 17.22
C LEU A 211 -10.50 -13.91 16.03
N HIS A 212 -11.81 -13.73 16.21
CA HIS A 212 -12.72 -13.12 15.22
C HIS A 212 -12.37 -11.66 14.81
N MET A 213 -11.48 -10.98 15.53
CA MET A 213 -11.00 -9.62 15.23
C MET A 213 -9.52 -9.60 14.78
N ALA A 214 -8.84 -10.75 14.76
CA ALA A 214 -7.40 -10.84 14.53
C ALA A 214 -6.98 -10.41 13.12
N GLY A 215 -7.84 -10.59 12.11
CA GLY A 215 -7.55 -10.19 10.74
C GLY A 215 -7.23 -8.69 10.58
N PHE A 216 -7.82 -7.81 11.39
CA PHE A 216 -7.63 -6.37 11.27
C PHE A 216 -6.28 -5.85 11.80
N ASP A 217 -5.56 -6.67 12.57
CA ASP A 217 -4.37 -6.26 13.30
C ASP A 217 -3.08 -6.83 12.68
N VAL A 218 -2.97 -6.80 11.35
CA VAL A 218 -1.80 -7.30 10.61
C VAL A 218 -0.77 -6.20 10.43
N ASN A 219 0.49 -6.52 10.71
CA ASN A 219 1.63 -5.62 10.52
C ASN A 219 2.08 -5.62 9.06
N GLU A 220 1.45 -4.77 8.26
CA GLU A 220 1.72 -4.59 6.82
C GLU A 220 3.20 -4.29 6.53
N ALA A 221 3.86 -3.49 7.38
CA ALA A 221 5.28 -3.17 7.24
C ALA A 221 6.15 -4.43 7.27
N SER A 222 5.74 -5.47 8.01
CA SER A 222 6.47 -6.74 8.08
C SER A 222 6.49 -7.48 6.74
N ILE A 223 5.42 -7.43 5.95
CA ILE A 223 5.36 -8.08 4.63
C ILE A 223 6.37 -7.43 3.67
N PHE A 224 6.41 -6.09 3.67
CA PHE A 224 7.39 -5.36 2.87
C PHE A 224 8.83 -5.64 3.36
N LEU A 225 9.07 -5.67 4.67
CA LEU A 225 10.39 -6.02 5.22
C LEU A 225 10.89 -7.39 4.76
N VAL A 226 10.03 -8.41 4.69
CA VAL A 226 10.42 -9.72 4.13
C VAL A 226 10.97 -9.57 2.71
N LEU A 227 10.29 -8.79 1.86
CA LEU A 227 10.73 -8.52 0.49
C LEU A 227 12.09 -7.81 0.48
N PHE A 228 12.23 -6.74 1.26
CA PHE A 228 13.47 -5.95 1.31
C PHE A 228 14.66 -6.75 1.85
N TYR A 229 14.46 -7.52 2.93
CA TYR A 229 15.49 -8.40 3.48
C TYR A 229 15.95 -9.44 2.46
N ARG A 230 15.01 -10.05 1.71
CA ARG A 230 15.31 -11.05 0.68
C ARG A 230 16.22 -10.48 -0.43
N PHE A 231 16.04 -9.22 -0.81
CA PHE A 231 16.84 -8.58 -1.86
C PHE A 231 18.14 -7.90 -1.39
N ARG A 232 18.44 -7.92 -0.09
CA ARG A 232 19.56 -7.17 0.50
C ARG A 232 20.52 -8.05 1.30
N ASP A 233 20.69 -9.31 0.89
CA ASP A 233 21.59 -10.26 1.53
C ASP A 233 21.30 -10.48 3.02
N ARG A 234 20.03 -10.28 3.43
CA ARG A 234 19.49 -10.63 4.76
C ARG A 234 18.47 -11.79 4.67
N PRO A 235 18.82 -12.92 4.00
CA PRO A 235 17.87 -14.00 3.73
C PRO A 235 17.40 -14.70 5.01
N ASP A 236 18.15 -14.60 6.09
CA ASP A 236 17.82 -15.25 7.36
C ASP A 236 16.71 -14.51 8.09
N GLU A 237 16.82 -13.17 8.19
CA GLU A 237 15.77 -12.32 8.73
C GLU A 237 14.51 -12.37 7.86
N ALA A 238 14.66 -12.40 6.54
CA ALA A 238 13.53 -12.60 5.62
C ALA A 238 12.78 -13.90 5.93
N ARG A 239 13.51 -15.02 6.07
CA ARG A 239 12.93 -16.34 6.36
C ARG A 239 12.27 -16.39 7.74
N GLU A 240 12.91 -15.83 8.76
CA GLU A 240 12.35 -15.83 10.11
C GLU A 240 11.07 -15.00 10.19
N LEU A 241 11.09 -13.78 9.63
CA LEU A 241 9.92 -12.90 9.64
C LEU A 241 8.79 -13.50 8.80
N ALA A 242 9.08 -14.02 7.61
CA ALA A 242 8.09 -14.70 6.78
C ALA A 242 7.48 -15.92 7.49
N ALA A 243 8.29 -16.72 8.19
CA ALA A 243 7.79 -17.87 8.93
C ALA A 243 6.84 -17.49 10.08
N SER A 244 7.10 -16.36 10.74
CA SER A 244 6.18 -15.81 11.74
C SER A 244 4.86 -15.39 11.08
N LEU A 245 4.93 -14.57 10.03
CA LEU A 245 3.74 -14.06 9.33
C LEU A 245 2.89 -15.19 8.75
N VAL A 246 3.51 -16.18 8.11
CA VAL A 246 2.79 -17.35 7.57
C VAL A 246 2.09 -18.12 8.68
N ALA A 247 2.73 -18.32 9.85
CA ALA A 247 2.07 -18.98 10.96
C ALA A 247 0.86 -18.18 11.46
N ASP A 248 1.03 -16.87 11.68
CA ASP A 248 -0.03 -15.97 12.16
C ASP A 248 -1.22 -15.94 11.19
N HIS A 249 -0.97 -15.82 9.88
CA HIS A 249 -2.03 -15.82 8.87
C HIS A 249 -2.75 -17.15 8.77
N LEU A 250 -2.04 -18.28 8.93
CA LEU A 250 -2.68 -19.59 8.95
C LEU A 250 -3.51 -19.82 10.20
N ASP A 251 -3.15 -19.21 11.33
CA ASP A 251 -3.93 -19.25 12.57
C ASP A 251 -5.19 -18.39 12.47
N ILE A 252 -5.13 -17.24 11.80
CA ILE A 252 -6.32 -16.43 11.44
C ILE A 252 -7.32 -17.25 10.60
N LEU A 253 -6.84 -18.11 9.70
CA LEU A 253 -7.66 -18.99 8.86
C LEU A 253 -8.22 -20.23 9.58
N GLU A 254 -7.98 -20.40 10.88
CA GLU A 254 -8.66 -21.43 11.67
C GLU A 254 -9.90 -20.87 12.39
N ASP A 255 -10.14 -19.56 12.31
CA ASP A 255 -11.31 -18.90 12.90
C ASP A 255 -12.56 -19.07 12.03
N ASP A 256 -13.74 -19.07 12.67
CA ASP A 256 -15.02 -19.25 11.98
C ASP A 256 -15.59 -17.93 11.36
N GLU A 257 -14.93 -16.78 11.58
CA GLU A 257 -15.38 -15.47 11.08
C GLU A 257 -15.01 -15.28 9.59
N PRO A 258 -15.98 -15.12 8.67
CA PRO A 258 -15.70 -15.02 7.23
C PRO A 258 -14.80 -13.84 6.82
N GLN A 259 -14.72 -12.77 7.63
CA GLN A 259 -13.84 -11.65 7.35
C GLN A 259 -12.36 -12.02 7.54
N ASN A 260 -12.08 -12.91 8.50
CA ASN A 260 -10.73 -13.42 8.75
C ASN A 260 -10.24 -14.30 7.60
N ASP A 261 -11.14 -15.04 6.94
CA ASP A 261 -10.80 -15.80 5.73
C ASP A 261 -10.25 -14.90 4.62
N GLU A 262 -10.94 -13.79 4.34
CA GLU A 262 -10.54 -12.84 3.31
C GLU A 262 -9.19 -12.20 3.62
N ILE A 263 -9.03 -11.71 4.85
CA ILE A 263 -7.81 -11.02 5.27
C ILE A 263 -6.64 -12.00 5.36
N GLY A 264 -6.86 -13.18 5.96
CA GLY A 264 -5.84 -14.22 6.08
C GLY A 264 -5.33 -14.69 4.72
N ILE A 265 -6.23 -14.94 3.76
CA ILE A 265 -5.84 -15.35 2.40
C ILE A 265 -5.08 -14.24 1.67
N ARG A 266 -5.55 -12.99 1.74
CA ARG A 266 -4.88 -11.84 1.10
C ARG A 266 -3.47 -11.65 1.64
N ASN A 267 -3.31 -11.72 2.96
CA ASN A 267 -2.01 -11.52 3.60
C ASN A 267 -1.07 -12.69 3.34
N LEU A 268 -1.59 -13.91 3.27
CA LEU A 268 -0.81 -15.09 2.89
C LEU A 268 -0.32 -14.98 1.44
N GLN A 269 -1.17 -14.58 0.49
CA GLN A 269 -0.78 -14.31 -0.90
C GLN A 269 0.39 -13.32 -0.99
N ARG A 270 0.32 -12.22 -0.24
CA ARG A 270 1.34 -11.15 -0.23
C ARG A 270 2.63 -11.59 0.46
N THR A 271 2.51 -12.28 1.59
CA THR A 271 3.65 -12.82 2.35
C THR A 271 4.43 -13.86 1.54
N LEU A 272 3.75 -14.76 0.83
CA LEU A 272 4.42 -15.78 -0.01
C LEU A 272 5.17 -15.16 -1.18
N ILE A 273 4.58 -14.15 -1.85
CA ILE A 273 5.29 -13.37 -2.88
C ILE A 273 6.52 -12.69 -2.28
N ALA A 274 6.37 -12.04 -1.13
CA ALA A 274 7.47 -11.35 -0.46
C ALA A 274 8.61 -12.31 -0.09
N ALA A 275 8.27 -13.50 0.43
CA ALA A 275 9.20 -14.57 0.77
C ALA A 275 9.84 -15.25 -0.46
N GLY A 276 9.28 -15.06 -1.66
CA GLY A 276 9.74 -15.69 -2.89
C GLY A 276 9.18 -17.08 -3.14
N ASP A 277 8.20 -17.51 -2.36
CA ASP A 277 7.49 -18.78 -2.55
C ASP A 277 6.38 -18.62 -3.60
N LEU A 278 6.80 -18.51 -4.85
CA LEU A 278 5.88 -18.24 -5.96
C LEU A 278 4.99 -19.44 -6.32
N GLY A 279 5.33 -20.66 -5.88
CA GLY A 279 4.52 -21.86 -6.10
C GLY A 279 3.24 -21.80 -5.28
N ASP A 280 3.41 -21.67 -3.97
CA ASP A 280 2.29 -21.59 -3.03
C ASP A 280 1.51 -20.27 -3.18
N ALA A 281 2.19 -19.17 -3.51
CA ALA A 281 1.50 -17.93 -3.88
C ALA A 281 0.58 -18.15 -5.09
N ARG A 282 1.09 -18.74 -6.18
CA ARG A 282 0.31 -19.01 -7.39
C ARG A 282 -0.90 -19.90 -7.10
N ALA A 283 -0.71 -20.93 -6.28
CA ALA A 283 -1.80 -21.84 -5.88
C ALA A 283 -2.96 -21.08 -5.22
N LEU A 284 -2.66 -20.16 -4.29
CA LEU A 284 -3.69 -19.30 -3.67
C LEU A 284 -4.35 -18.38 -4.69
N TRP A 285 -3.57 -17.62 -5.45
CA TRP A 285 -4.12 -16.68 -6.44
C TRP A 285 -5.02 -17.38 -7.47
N GLN A 286 -4.65 -18.58 -7.92
CA GLN A 286 -5.45 -19.40 -8.82
C GLN A 286 -6.73 -19.90 -8.13
N SER A 287 -6.62 -20.42 -6.91
CA SER A 287 -7.71 -21.11 -6.20
C SER A 287 -8.76 -20.18 -5.61
N THR A 288 -8.43 -18.90 -5.42
CA THR A 288 -9.37 -17.88 -4.91
C THR A 288 -10.28 -17.29 -5.99
N ARG A 289 -10.17 -17.78 -7.22
CA ARG A 289 -11.01 -17.35 -8.34
C ARG A 289 -12.38 -18.00 -8.23
N THR A 290 -13.43 -17.27 -8.61
CA THR A 290 -14.79 -17.80 -8.72
C THR A 290 -15.10 -18.08 -10.18
N PRO A 291 -15.18 -19.34 -10.62
CA PRO A 291 -15.71 -19.65 -11.94
C PRO A 291 -17.13 -19.10 -12.09
N VAL A 292 -17.37 -18.32 -13.15
CA VAL A 292 -18.70 -17.79 -13.43
C VAL A 292 -19.58 -18.94 -13.91
N ASN A 293 -20.60 -19.31 -13.13
CA ASN A 293 -21.63 -20.22 -13.60
C ASN A 293 -22.62 -19.43 -14.48
N PRO A 294 -22.74 -19.73 -15.79
CA PRO A 294 -23.64 -19.00 -16.68
C PRO A 294 -25.11 -19.05 -16.24
N ALA A 295 -25.53 -20.05 -15.45
CA ALA A 295 -26.88 -20.14 -14.90
C ALA A 295 -27.22 -19.05 -13.86
N THR A 296 -26.22 -18.44 -13.21
CA THR A 296 -26.42 -17.42 -12.16
C THR A 296 -26.45 -15.99 -12.71
N VAL A 297 -26.06 -15.79 -13.97
CA VAL A 297 -26.03 -14.47 -14.62
C VAL A 297 -27.45 -14.04 -15.02
N SER A 298 -28.33 -14.97 -15.38
CA SER A 298 -29.71 -14.68 -15.76
C SER A 298 -30.62 -14.21 -14.62
N SER A 299 -30.25 -14.40 -13.34
CA SER A 299 -31.05 -13.89 -12.21
C SER A 299 -30.70 -12.46 -11.79
N ASN A 300 -29.64 -11.87 -12.34
CA ASN A 300 -29.18 -10.53 -11.97
C ASN A 300 -29.50 -9.44 -12.99
N LEU A 301 -30.08 -9.78 -14.15
CA LEU A 301 -30.77 -8.82 -15.01
C LEU A 301 -32.28 -8.97 -14.79
N MET A 302 -32.92 -7.88 -14.37
CA MET A 302 -34.37 -7.74 -14.11
C MET A 302 -34.82 -8.23 -12.72
N THR A 303 -34.38 -7.57 -11.67
CA THR A 303 -35.29 -7.28 -10.55
C THR A 303 -34.85 -6.00 -9.87
N GLU A 304 -35.69 -4.97 -9.95
CA GLU A 304 -35.59 -3.80 -9.08
C GLU A 304 -35.47 -4.26 -7.64
N ARG A 305 -34.27 -4.14 -7.07
CA ARG A 305 -33.99 -4.62 -5.72
C ARG A 305 -34.65 -3.66 -4.74
N ARG A 306 -35.86 -4.00 -4.29
CA ARG A 306 -36.47 -3.40 -3.08
C ARG A 306 -35.42 -3.44 -1.98
N VAL A 307 -35.03 -2.25 -1.51
CA VAL A 307 -34.23 -2.06 -0.31
C VAL A 307 -35.03 -2.66 0.85
N ARG A 308 -34.67 -3.87 1.28
CA ARG A 308 -35.12 -4.43 2.56
C ARG A 308 -34.12 -3.98 3.61
N SER A 309 -34.62 -3.27 4.62
CA SER A 309 -33.84 -2.77 5.75
C SER A 309 -33.00 -3.87 6.42
N PRO A 310 -31.83 -3.54 6.99
CA PRO A 310 -30.99 -4.52 7.67
C PRO A 310 -31.73 -5.06 8.90
N ARG A 311 -32.01 -6.36 8.93
CA ARG A 311 -32.38 -7.02 10.18
C ARG A 311 -31.09 -7.31 10.94
N LEU A 312 -30.90 -6.66 12.09
CA LEU A 312 -30.06 -7.17 13.17
C LEU A 312 -30.60 -8.55 13.56
N GLY A 313 -30.03 -9.58 12.96
CA GLY A 313 -30.47 -10.96 13.12
C GLY A 313 -29.26 -11.85 13.01
N VAL A 314 -28.80 -12.29 14.18
CA VAL A 314 -27.91 -13.42 14.44
C VAL A 314 -27.76 -14.32 13.21
N SER A 315 -26.58 -14.28 12.58
CA SER A 315 -26.18 -15.27 11.58
C SER A 315 -26.39 -16.66 12.18
N PRO A 316 -27.04 -17.61 11.47
CA PRO A 316 -27.24 -18.94 12.01
C PRO A 316 -25.87 -19.54 12.32
N LYS A 317 -25.68 -19.93 13.59
CA LYS A 317 -24.50 -20.69 14.04
C LYS A 317 -24.31 -21.85 13.08
N ARG A 318 -23.24 -21.83 12.29
CA ARG A 318 -22.83 -23.00 11.51
C ARG A 318 -22.48 -24.10 12.50
N GLY A 319 -23.31 -25.13 12.57
CA GLY A 319 -22.93 -26.38 13.21
C GLY A 319 -21.96 -27.15 12.31
N ARG A 320 -20.93 -27.75 12.92
CA ARG A 320 -19.77 -28.45 12.30
C ARG A 320 -18.89 -27.51 11.46
N ALA A 321 -17.61 -27.40 11.84
CA ALA A 321 -16.57 -26.61 11.18
C ALA A 321 -16.73 -26.64 9.65
N SER A 322 -17.29 -25.58 9.09
CA SER A 322 -17.54 -25.51 7.65
C SER A 322 -16.21 -25.24 6.97
N GLU A 323 -15.73 -26.17 6.16
CA GLU A 323 -14.45 -25.99 5.45
C GLU A 323 -14.50 -24.72 4.58
N LEU A 324 -13.40 -23.97 4.58
CA LEU A 324 -13.25 -22.73 3.80
C LEU A 324 -13.42 -23.00 2.29
N SER A 325 -14.24 -22.19 1.62
CA SER A 325 -14.38 -22.23 0.16
C SER A 325 -13.58 -21.10 -0.48
N LEU A 326 -12.37 -21.42 -0.97
CA LEU A 326 -11.45 -20.44 -1.57
C LEU A 326 -12.08 -19.64 -2.71
N GLY A 327 -12.84 -20.30 -3.59
CA GLY A 327 -13.53 -19.65 -4.70
C GLY A 327 -14.64 -18.68 -4.28
N LYS A 328 -14.96 -18.56 -2.98
CA LYS A 328 -15.95 -17.61 -2.43
C LYS A 328 -15.33 -16.52 -1.57
N VAL A 329 -14.02 -16.60 -1.29
CA VAL A 329 -13.30 -15.66 -0.41
C VAL A 329 -13.42 -14.22 -0.90
N PHE A 330 -13.26 -13.98 -2.20
CA PHE A 330 -13.38 -12.64 -2.81
C PHE A 330 -14.66 -12.50 -3.66
N SER A 331 -15.77 -13.11 -3.22
CA SER A 331 -17.03 -13.11 -3.97
C SER A 331 -17.50 -11.68 -4.29
N PRO A 332 -18.02 -11.41 -5.51
CA PRO A 332 -18.54 -10.09 -5.91
C PRO A 332 -19.70 -9.56 -5.05
N THR A 333 -20.32 -10.41 -4.22
CA THR A 333 -21.39 -10.04 -3.29
C THR A 333 -20.89 -9.77 -1.87
N GLY A 334 -19.59 -9.89 -1.61
CA GLY A 334 -18.97 -9.59 -0.33
C GLY A 334 -18.87 -8.08 -0.09
N ASN A 335 -18.83 -7.69 1.19
CA ASN A 335 -18.84 -6.29 1.61
C ASN A 335 -17.48 -5.58 1.48
N PHE A 336 -16.37 -6.31 1.24
CA PHE A 336 -15.02 -5.77 1.45
C PHE A 336 -14.15 -5.65 0.21
N THR A 337 -14.15 -6.60 -0.74
CA THR A 337 -13.32 -6.48 -1.95
C THR A 337 -14.02 -6.93 -3.23
N PRO A 338 -14.08 -6.08 -4.28
CA PRO A 338 -14.55 -6.50 -5.60
C PRO A 338 -13.62 -7.57 -6.20
N GLY A 339 -14.18 -8.47 -7.02
CA GLY A 339 -13.41 -9.54 -7.68
C GLY A 339 -12.20 -9.03 -8.46
N LEU A 340 -11.17 -9.87 -8.57
CA LEU A 340 -9.86 -9.53 -9.13
C LEU A 340 -9.96 -8.83 -10.50
N SER A 341 -9.25 -7.71 -10.66
CA SER A 341 -9.20 -6.92 -11.89
C SER A 341 -7.78 -6.48 -12.22
N CYS A 342 -7.55 -6.14 -13.49
CA CYS A 342 -6.28 -5.57 -13.93
C CYS A 342 -6.11 -4.13 -13.38
N ASP A 343 -4.96 -3.82 -12.79
CA ASP A 343 -4.66 -2.51 -12.21
C ASP A 343 -4.47 -1.39 -13.23
N TYR A 344 -4.34 -1.73 -14.51
CA TYR A 344 -4.27 -0.76 -15.59
C TYR A 344 -5.63 -0.52 -16.26
N CYS A 345 -6.21 -1.55 -16.89
CA CYS A 345 -7.46 -1.39 -17.65
C CYS A 345 -8.74 -1.57 -16.82
N LEU A 346 -8.61 -1.89 -15.52
CA LEU A 346 -9.70 -2.12 -14.57
C LEU A 346 -10.66 -3.26 -14.95
N ARG A 347 -10.36 -4.00 -16.02
CA ARG A 347 -11.14 -5.15 -16.46
C ARG A 347 -11.01 -6.26 -15.44
N ARG A 348 -12.14 -6.80 -15.00
CA ARG A 348 -12.19 -8.02 -14.16
C ARG A 348 -11.65 -9.22 -14.93
N PHE A 349 -10.93 -10.09 -14.23
CA PHE A 349 -10.43 -11.33 -14.79
C PHE A 349 -11.53 -12.39 -14.78
N ASP A 350 -11.78 -13.03 -15.92
CA ASP A 350 -12.58 -14.25 -15.96
C ASP A 350 -11.76 -15.41 -15.41
N SER A 351 -12.33 -16.32 -14.63
CA SER A 351 -11.70 -17.56 -14.18
C SER A 351 -10.89 -18.33 -15.23
N LYS A 352 -11.28 -18.27 -16.51
CA LYS A 352 -10.65 -18.95 -17.64
C LYS A 352 -9.45 -18.21 -18.23
N GLU A 353 -9.19 -16.98 -17.78
CA GLU A 353 -8.09 -16.16 -18.28
C GLU A 353 -6.84 -16.31 -17.44
N GLU A 354 -5.70 -16.17 -18.09
CA GLU A 354 -4.41 -16.01 -17.44
C GLU A 354 -4.16 -14.54 -17.10
N TYR A 355 -3.51 -14.28 -15.97
CA TYR A 355 -3.07 -12.94 -15.59
C TYR A 355 -1.73 -13.02 -14.85
N VAL A 356 -1.13 -11.87 -14.58
CA VAL A 356 0.15 -11.79 -13.86
C VAL A 356 0.04 -10.99 -12.58
N VAL A 357 0.87 -11.35 -11.60
CA VAL A 357 1.10 -10.58 -10.36
C VAL A 357 2.54 -10.09 -10.35
N CYS A 358 2.76 -8.81 -10.06
CA CYS A 358 4.09 -8.27 -9.87
C CYS A 358 4.72 -8.80 -8.57
N VAL A 359 5.94 -9.34 -8.66
CA VAL A 359 6.67 -9.89 -7.51
C VAL A 359 7.24 -8.79 -6.60
N TYR A 360 7.49 -7.59 -7.14
CA TYR A 360 8.08 -6.48 -6.40
C TYR A 360 7.06 -5.53 -5.80
N CYS A 361 5.96 -5.27 -6.52
CA CYS A 361 4.94 -4.32 -6.07
C CYS A 361 3.95 -4.93 -5.08
N ILE A 362 4.04 -6.24 -4.83
CA ILE A 362 3.24 -7.03 -3.86
C ILE A 362 1.75 -6.68 -3.95
N ASP A 363 0.99 -7.45 -4.76
CA ASP A 363 -0.47 -7.32 -5.03
C ASP A 363 -0.90 -6.63 -6.33
N THR A 364 0.03 -6.05 -7.09
CA THR A 364 -0.29 -5.45 -8.40
C THR A 364 -0.50 -6.51 -9.48
N LEU A 365 -1.60 -6.43 -10.22
CA LEU A 365 -2.13 -7.41 -11.17
C LEU A 365 -2.28 -6.81 -12.58
N PHE A 366 -1.87 -7.55 -13.61
CA PHE A 366 -2.11 -7.14 -15.01
C PHE A 366 -2.68 -8.28 -15.85
N CYS A 367 -3.60 -7.94 -16.76
CA CYS A 367 -3.87 -8.85 -17.88
C CYS A 367 -2.65 -8.87 -18.81
N LEU A 368 -2.42 -10.00 -19.50
CA LEU A 368 -1.28 -10.15 -20.41
C LEU A 368 -1.19 -9.02 -21.46
N PRO A 369 -2.30 -8.57 -22.10
CA PRO A 369 -2.22 -7.45 -23.02
C PRO A 369 -1.73 -6.15 -22.38
N CYS A 370 -2.15 -5.84 -21.15
CA CYS A 370 -1.68 -4.62 -20.48
C CYS A 370 -0.22 -4.76 -20.03
N LEU A 371 0.19 -5.94 -19.56
CA LEU A 371 1.60 -6.18 -19.25
C LEU A 371 2.49 -5.93 -20.47
N GLU A 372 2.19 -6.59 -21.59
CA GLU A 372 3.06 -6.59 -22.77
C GLU A 372 3.00 -5.28 -23.54
N ASN A 373 1.82 -4.68 -23.72
CA ASN A 373 1.65 -3.53 -24.59
C ASN A 373 1.73 -2.18 -23.86
N VAL A 374 1.56 -2.17 -22.54
CA VAL A 374 1.50 -0.93 -21.75
C VAL A 374 2.62 -0.90 -20.72
N ILE A 375 2.64 -1.85 -19.78
CA ILE A 375 3.56 -1.79 -18.63
C ILE A 375 5.01 -1.95 -19.07
N LYS A 376 5.31 -2.98 -19.88
CA LYS A 376 6.67 -3.21 -20.39
C LYS A 376 7.14 -2.15 -21.39
N GLN A 377 6.22 -1.55 -22.15
CA GLN A 377 6.55 -0.52 -23.15
C GLN A 377 6.54 0.90 -22.55
N ARG A 378 6.05 1.06 -21.32
CA ARG A 378 5.69 2.36 -20.72
C ARG A 378 4.78 3.20 -21.64
N SER A 379 3.93 2.53 -22.42
CA SER A 379 3.03 3.15 -23.40
C SER A 379 1.67 3.41 -22.77
N PHE A 380 1.62 4.33 -21.81
CA PHE A 380 0.40 4.63 -21.08
C PHE A 380 -0.55 5.51 -21.91
N SER A 381 -1.83 5.17 -21.88
CA SER A 381 -2.89 6.06 -22.38
C SER A 381 -2.88 7.35 -21.57
N PRO A 382 -3.25 8.51 -22.17
CA PRO A 382 -3.24 9.79 -21.47
C PRO A 382 -3.85 9.72 -20.07
N GLY A 383 -3.02 10.05 -19.08
CA GLY A 383 -3.33 10.06 -17.65
C GLY A 383 -3.45 8.70 -16.94
N HIS A 384 -3.22 7.60 -17.62
CA HIS A 384 -2.94 6.34 -16.94
C HIS A 384 -1.43 6.24 -16.64
N THR A 385 -1.07 5.54 -15.57
CA THR A 385 0.33 5.22 -15.23
C THR A 385 0.37 3.97 -14.36
N SER A 386 1.56 3.43 -14.14
CA SER A 386 1.81 2.31 -13.24
C SER A 386 3.16 2.47 -12.56
N ALA A 387 3.19 2.28 -11.24
CA ALA A 387 4.44 2.16 -10.48
C ALA A 387 5.20 0.85 -10.80
N CYS A 388 4.53 -0.09 -11.47
CA CYS A 388 5.17 -1.32 -11.93
C CYS A 388 6.01 -1.02 -13.18
N GLY A 389 7.32 -1.26 -13.09
CA GLY A 389 8.26 -0.99 -14.16
C GLY A 389 8.47 -2.16 -15.14
N PRO A 390 9.04 -1.91 -16.31
CA PRO A 390 9.31 -2.95 -17.32
C PRO A 390 10.34 -4.01 -16.85
N ASN A 391 11.22 -3.63 -15.93
CA ASN A 391 12.24 -4.52 -15.35
C ASN A 391 11.70 -5.36 -14.18
N HIS A 392 10.41 -5.23 -13.85
CA HIS A 392 9.82 -6.03 -12.80
C HIS A 392 9.66 -7.49 -13.23
N SER A 393 9.68 -8.39 -12.25
CA SER A 393 9.44 -9.81 -12.44
C SER A 393 7.97 -10.09 -12.13
N PHE A 394 7.37 -10.95 -12.95
CA PHE A 394 5.95 -11.20 -12.92
C PHE A 394 5.71 -12.69 -12.70
N MET A 395 4.90 -13.01 -11.70
CA MET A 395 4.40 -14.35 -11.46
C MET A 395 3.14 -14.54 -12.30
N ASN A 396 3.17 -15.53 -13.18
CA ASN A 396 2.00 -15.94 -13.92
C ASN A 396 0.99 -16.67 -13.01
N VAL A 397 -0.29 -16.36 -13.18
CA VAL A 397 -1.41 -17.07 -12.55
C VAL A 397 -2.26 -17.72 -13.64
N PRO A 398 -2.29 -19.06 -13.70
CA PRO A 398 -3.03 -19.78 -14.72
C PRO A 398 -4.54 -19.68 -14.51
N PRO A 399 -5.33 -20.01 -15.55
CA PRO A 399 -6.76 -20.19 -15.43
C PRO A 399 -7.17 -21.18 -14.34
N LEU A 400 -8.33 -20.97 -13.72
CA LEU A 400 -9.02 -21.96 -12.92
C LEU A 400 -10.26 -22.45 -13.69
N LEU A 401 -10.11 -23.62 -14.33
CA LEU A 401 -11.17 -24.18 -15.19
C LEU A 401 -12.19 -25.05 -14.44
N LYS A 402 -11.89 -25.39 -13.19
CA LYS A 402 -12.71 -26.27 -12.34
C LYS A 402 -13.20 -25.51 -11.12
N GLU A 403 -14.49 -25.67 -10.80
CA GLU A 403 -15.02 -25.20 -9.52
C GLU A 403 -14.46 -26.04 -8.37
N LEU A 404 -13.88 -25.36 -7.37
CA LEU A 404 -13.33 -26.00 -6.18
C LEU A 404 -14.42 -26.19 -5.14
N LEU A 405 -14.47 -27.38 -4.55
CA LEU A 405 -15.33 -27.64 -3.39
C LEU A 405 -14.77 -26.94 -2.15
N PRO A 406 -15.60 -26.72 -1.11
CA PRO A 406 -15.09 -26.32 0.20
C PRO A 406 -13.95 -27.24 0.66
N GLY A 407 -12.89 -26.64 1.18
CA GLY A 407 -11.71 -27.37 1.63
C GLY A 407 -10.73 -27.80 0.53
N GLU A 408 -10.92 -27.39 -0.72
CA GLU A 408 -10.01 -27.72 -1.83
C GLU A 408 -9.12 -26.55 -2.25
N ILE A 409 -7.90 -26.87 -2.70
CA ILE A 409 -6.95 -25.95 -3.33
C ILE A 409 -6.34 -26.60 -4.58
N MET A 410 -6.11 -25.79 -5.63
CA MET A 410 -5.39 -26.18 -6.83
C MET A 410 -3.90 -25.82 -6.69
N VAL A 411 -3.02 -26.80 -6.76
CA VAL A 411 -1.55 -26.64 -6.67
C VAL A 411 -0.93 -27.34 -7.86
N ASP A 412 -0.26 -26.58 -8.73
CA ASP A 412 0.42 -27.09 -9.94
C ASP A 412 -0.46 -28.02 -10.80
N GLY A 413 -1.75 -27.66 -10.95
CA GLY A 413 -2.72 -28.42 -11.73
C GLY A 413 -3.30 -29.66 -11.01
N GLN A 414 -2.91 -29.91 -9.77
CA GLN A 414 -3.43 -30.99 -8.94
C GLN A 414 -4.33 -30.47 -7.81
N LEU A 415 -5.41 -31.19 -7.57
CA LEU A 415 -6.34 -30.90 -6.48
C LEU A 415 -5.79 -31.45 -5.17
N GLN A 416 -5.73 -30.63 -4.14
CA GLN A 416 -5.31 -31.02 -2.79
C GLN A 416 -6.34 -30.58 -1.75
N ARG A 417 -6.32 -31.24 -0.58
CA ARG A 417 -7.04 -30.76 0.60
C ARG A 417 -6.33 -29.53 1.14
N PHE A 418 -7.06 -28.45 1.31
CA PHE A 418 -6.54 -27.18 1.82
C PHE A 418 -5.93 -27.34 3.22
N SER A 419 -6.50 -28.20 4.07
CA SER A 419 -5.95 -28.50 5.40
C SER A 419 -4.58 -29.18 5.35
N ASP A 420 -4.35 -30.06 4.37
CA ASP A 420 -3.05 -30.72 4.20
C ASP A 420 -2.03 -29.75 3.61
N TRP A 421 -2.45 -28.90 2.66
CA TRP A 421 -1.62 -27.80 2.15
C TRP A 421 -1.21 -26.82 3.25
N LYS A 422 -2.14 -26.38 4.12
CA LYS A 422 -1.84 -25.52 5.29
C LYS A 422 -0.79 -26.15 6.21
N LYS A 423 -0.89 -27.46 6.48
CA LYS A 423 0.08 -28.19 7.32
C LYS A 423 1.46 -28.25 6.67
N ALA A 424 1.52 -28.58 5.38
CA ALA A 424 2.77 -28.61 4.62
C ALA A 424 3.44 -27.24 4.61
N LEU A 425 2.67 -26.17 4.36
CA LEU A 425 3.16 -24.80 4.36
C LEU A 425 3.73 -24.39 5.74
N ARG A 426 3.01 -24.69 6.84
CA ARG A 426 3.53 -24.49 8.21
C ARG A 426 4.86 -25.21 8.41
N GLN A 427 4.99 -26.45 7.94
CA GLN A 427 6.21 -27.24 8.12
C GLN A 427 7.38 -26.69 7.31
N THR A 428 7.16 -26.26 6.06
CA THR A 428 8.18 -25.64 5.21
C THR A 428 8.77 -24.40 5.86
N PHE A 429 7.92 -23.48 6.32
CA PHE A 429 8.37 -22.23 6.93
C PHE A 429 8.96 -22.41 8.34
N ARG A 430 8.49 -23.40 9.12
CA ARG A 430 9.13 -23.79 10.40
C ARG A 430 10.54 -24.34 10.19
N SER A 431 10.72 -25.22 9.20
CA SER A 431 12.02 -25.83 8.89
C SER A 431 13.01 -24.79 8.37
N ALA A 432 12.53 -23.84 7.56
CA ALA A 432 13.33 -22.71 7.08
C ALA A 432 13.84 -21.83 8.23
N ARG A 433 13.06 -21.66 9.30
CA ARG A 433 13.45 -20.93 10.53
C ARG A 433 14.46 -21.71 11.38
N ALA A 434 14.31 -23.03 11.53
CA ALA A 434 15.19 -23.86 12.36
C ALA A 434 16.63 -23.97 11.84
N ARG A 435 16.85 -23.87 10.52
CA ARG A 435 18.22 -23.88 9.92
C ARG A 435 19.13 -22.73 10.40
N ARG A 436 18.59 -21.69 11.07
CA ARG A 436 19.35 -20.60 11.70
C ARG A 436 19.95 -21.00 13.05
N SER A 437 19.27 -21.85 13.83
CA SER A 437 19.71 -22.18 15.21
C SER A 437 20.92 -23.11 15.28
N GLU A 438 21.21 -23.86 14.22
CA GLU A 438 22.35 -24.80 14.17
C GLU A 438 23.63 -24.16 13.59
N GLY A 439 23.55 -22.99 12.95
CA GLY A 439 24.66 -22.34 12.26
C GLY A 439 25.33 -21.16 12.98
N SER A 440 24.94 -20.83 14.22
CA SER A 440 25.56 -19.73 14.97
C SER A 440 26.73 -20.25 15.83
N PRO A 441 27.99 -19.81 15.60
CA PRO A 441 29.08 -20.09 16.52
C PRO A 441 28.77 -19.41 17.84
N ARG A 442 28.58 -20.21 18.90
CA ARG A 442 28.47 -19.71 20.26
C ARG A 442 29.73 -18.93 20.63
N GLY A 443 29.55 -17.65 20.92
CA GLY A 443 30.29 -16.89 21.93
C GLY A 443 31.81 -16.73 21.72
N LEU A 444 32.22 -15.55 21.28
CA LEU A 444 33.43 -14.94 21.81
C LEU A 444 33.00 -13.94 22.88
N GLY A 445 32.97 -14.41 24.12
CA GLY A 445 33.04 -13.51 25.27
C GLY A 445 34.38 -12.81 25.25
N ILE A 446 34.37 -11.49 25.45
CA ILE A 446 35.57 -10.70 25.67
C ILE A 446 35.42 -10.03 27.03
N LEU A 447 36.29 -10.48 27.94
CA LEU A 447 36.72 -9.79 29.14
C LEU A 447 37.42 -8.47 28.79
#